data_AF-A0ABD2H0Q8-F1
#
_entry.id   AF-A0ABD2H0Q8-F1
#
_cell.length_a   1.000
_cell.length_b   1.000
_cell.length_c   1.000
_cell.angle_alpha   90.00
_cell.angle_beta   90.00
_cell.angle_gamma   90.00
#
_symmetry.space_group_name_H-M   'P 1'
#
loop_
_entity.id
_entity.type
_entity.pdbx_description
1 polymer ?
#
loop_
_entity_poly.entity_id
_entity_poly.type
_entity_poly.pdbx_seq_one_letter_code
_entity_poly.pdbx_strand_id
1 'polypeptide(L)'
;MAVSKFVKYLLFNFNLWLFCGGTAILSFSALVRINKATFQITDELLPALNLLIFVGAMTMAFGFLGCCGVLRESRCLLAIFFMCLLVMFLMLLSVGVLGAITRTASAQEIVKKHMKDLLPLGHQPQDFQVSFQIVEETEFCCGFFGGHHDWGNPKAVPPSCNCKDFTNNCTVIEERIIYATLFDVLYDVVGQGISNLHGHCVWIWNVDNPGHDFLIDPVLSAA
;
A
#
# COMPACT_ATOMS: atom_id res chain seq x y z
N MET A 1 -36.49 -1.95 -7.83
CA MET A 1 -35.69 -0.93 -7.12
C MET A 1 -35.33 0.17 -8.11
N ALA A 2 -36.04 1.29 -8.11
CA ALA A 2 -35.68 2.45 -8.92
C ALA A 2 -34.54 3.17 -8.20
N VAL A 3 -33.31 3.01 -8.69
CA VAL A 3 -32.17 3.81 -8.22
C VAL A 3 -32.45 5.26 -8.59
N SER A 4 -32.30 6.19 -7.63
CA SER A 4 -32.55 7.60 -7.88
C SER A 4 -31.66 8.11 -9.01
N LYS A 5 -32.19 9.01 -9.86
CA LYS A 5 -31.43 9.59 -10.98
C LYS A 5 -30.13 10.25 -10.50
N PHE A 6 -30.17 10.80 -9.29
CA PHE A 6 -29.03 11.37 -8.60
C PHE A 6 -27.89 10.34 -8.39
N VAL A 7 -28.20 9.14 -7.87
CA VAL A 7 -27.19 8.09 -7.65
C VAL A 7 -26.58 7.61 -8.96
N LYS A 8 -27.38 7.44 -10.02
CA LYS A 8 -26.85 7.08 -11.35
C LYS A 8 -25.86 8.13 -11.87
N TYR A 9 -26.17 9.41 -11.70
CA TYR A 9 -25.30 10.52 -12.12
C TYR A 9 -23.98 10.54 -11.33
N LEU A 10 -24.04 10.38 -10.01
CA LEU A 10 -22.84 10.32 -9.16
C LEU A 10 -21.95 9.13 -9.54
N LEU A 11 -22.53 7.94 -9.76
CA LEU A 11 -21.79 6.76 -10.19
C LEU A 11 -21.12 6.99 -11.54
N PHE A 12 -21.82 7.58 -12.52
CA PHE A 12 -21.24 7.88 -13.82
C PHE A 12 -20.07 8.87 -13.70
N ASN A 13 -20.25 9.96 -12.96
CA ASN A 13 -19.22 10.97 -12.79
C ASN A 13 -17.97 10.42 -12.08
N PHE A 14 -18.15 9.68 -10.99
CA PHE A 14 -17.02 9.07 -10.28
C PHE A 14 -16.26 8.05 -11.13
N ASN A 15 -16.96 7.17 -11.84
CA ASN A 15 -16.31 6.20 -12.73
C ASN A 15 -15.61 6.86 -13.93
N LEU A 16 -16.12 8.00 -14.41
CA LEU A 16 -15.47 8.79 -15.45
C LEU A 16 -14.15 9.38 -14.94
N TRP A 17 -14.13 9.91 -13.72
CA TRP A 17 -12.91 10.40 -13.08
C TRP A 17 -11.88 9.28 -12.89
N LEU A 18 -12.32 8.08 -12.44
CA LEU A 18 -11.46 6.91 -12.33
C LEU A 18 -10.87 6.49 -13.69
N PHE A 19 -11.68 6.52 -14.74
CA PHE A 19 -11.22 6.21 -16.10
C PHE A 19 -10.16 7.21 -16.59
N CYS A 20 -10.42 8.52 -16.42
CA CYS A 20 -9.47 9.58 -16.78
C CYS A 20 -8.18 9.47 -15.96
N GLY A 21 -8.28 9.26 -14.65
CA GLY A 21 -7.14 9.07 -13.76
C GLY A 21 -6.31 7.83 -14.13
N GLY A 22 -6.96 6.69 -14.34
CA GLY A 22 -6.31 5.46 -14.79
C GLY A 22 -5.59 5.63 -16.13
N THR A 23 -6.22 6.33 -17.08
CA THR A 23 -5.61 6.65 -18.38
C THR A 23 -4.39 7.56 -18.23
N ALA A 24 -4.46 8.57 -17.36
CA ALA A 24 -3.35 9.47 -17.10
C ALA A 24 -2.15 8.74 -16.46
N ILE A 25 -2.40 7.91 -15.45
CA ILE A 25 -1.38 7.08 -14.81
C ILE A 25 -0.76 6.11 -15.81
N LEU A 26 -1.58 5.40 -16.59
CA LEU A 26 -1.10 4.44 -17.58
C LEU A 26 -0.26 5.13 -18.66
N SER A 27 -0.71 6.27 -19.16
CA SER A 27 0.00 7.06 -20.16
C SER A 27 1.33 7.58 -19.62
N PHE A 28 1.34 8.15 -18.42
CA PHE A 28 2.57 8.65 -17.79
C PHE A 28 3.57 7.51 -17.55
N SER A 29 3.11 6.38 -17.02
CA SER A 29 3.97 5.22 -16.74
C SER A 29 4.55 4.62 -18.02
N ALA A 30 3.75 4.55 -19.10
CA ALA A 30 4.22 4.12 -20.41
C ALA A 30 5.24 5.10 -21.00
N LEU A 31 5.01 6.41 -20.87
CA LEU A 31 5.95 7.45 -21.33
C LEU A 31 7.30 7.34 -20.61
N VAL A 32 7.28 7.17 -19.28
CA VAL A 32 8.48 6.96 -18.47
C VAL A 32 9.18 5.67 -18.89
N ARG A 33 8.43 4.60 -19.18
CA ARG A 33 9.02 3.32 -19.58
C ARG A 33 9.72 3.39 -20.94
N ILE A 34 9.12 4.08 -21.90
CA ILE A 34 9.70 4.26 -23.24
C ILE A 34 10.94 5.15 -23.16
N ASN A 35 10.88 6.22 -22.36
CA ASN A 35 11.96 7.21 -22.23
C ASN A 35 12.85 6.96 -21.00
N LYS A 36 13.08 5.69 -20.64
CA LYS A 36 13.83 5.33 -19.42
C LYS A 36 15.21 5.99 -19.32
N ALA A 37 15.89 6.20 -20.46
CA ALA A 37 17.19 6.85 -20.52
C ALA A 37 17.12 8.35 -20.21
N THR A 38 16.05 9.04 -20.62
CA THR A 38 15.83 10.46 -20.38
C THR A 38 15.48 10.74 -18.91
N PHE A 39 14.70 9.84 -18.30
CA PHE A 39 14.28 9.95 -16.90
C PHE A 39 15.25 9.32 -15.91
N GLN A 40 16.43 8.85 -16.37
CA GLN A 40 17.44 8.17 -15.54
C GLN A 40 16.86 7.05 -14.65
N ILE A 41 15.87 6.31 -15.18
CA ILE A 41 15.25 5.20 -14.47
C ILE A 41 16.23 4.04 -14.48
N THR A 42 16.71 3.66 -13.29
CA THR A 42 17.56 2.49 -13.08
C THR A 42 16.77 1.21 -13.31
N ASP A 43 17.46 0.12 -13.68
CA ASP A 43 16.82 -1.19 -13.87
C ASP A 43 16.12 -1.68 -12.58
N GLU A 44 16.58 -1.19 -11.43
CA GLU A 44 16.00 -1.40 -10.09
C GLU A 44 14.57 -0.87 -9.92
N LEU A 45 14.20 0.21 -10.63
CA LEU A 45 12.86 0.81 -10.53
C LEU A 45 11.87 0.23 -11.56
N LEU A 46 12.33 -0.63 -12.47
CA LEU A 46 11.48 -1.32 -13.44
C LEU A 46 10.35 -2.16 -12.83
N PRO A 47 10.54 -2.94 -11.75
CA PRO A 47 9.43 -3.67 -11.13
C PRO A 47 8.35 -2.73 -10.60
N ALA A 48 8.71 -1.63 -9.94
CA ALA A 48 7.75 -0.63 -9.47
C ALA A 48 6.99 0.02 -10.63
N LEU A 49 7.68 0.35 -11.72
CA LEU A 49 7.06 0.92 -12.92
C LEU A 49 6.12 -0.07 -13.61
N ASN A 50 6.48 -1.36 -13.67
CA ASN A 50 5.60 -2.42 -14.19
C ASN A 50 4.31 -2.56 -13.35
N LEU A 51 4.43 -2.49 -12.02
CA LEU A 51 3.28 -2.51 -11.12
C LEU A 51 2.39 -1.28 -11.33
N LEU A 52 2.99 -0.09 -11.51
CA LEU A 52 2.24 1.14 -11.77
C LEU A 52 1.47 1.06 -13.11
N ILE A 53 2.06 0.48 -14.15
CA ILE A 53 1.39 0.19 -15.43
C ILE A 53 0.22 -0.78 -15.21
N PHE A 54 0.44 -1.86 -14.46
CA PHE A 54 -0.59 -2.86 -14.18
C PHE A 54 -1.78 -2.26 -13.42
N VAL A 55 -1.51 -1.51 -12.34
CA VAL A 55 -2.54 -0.82 -11.53
C VAL A 55 -3.27 0.22 -12.37
N GLY A 56 -2.57 1.01 -13.19
CA GLY A 56 -3.17 1.98 -14.10
C GLY A 56 -4.11 1.32 -15.11
N ALA A 57 -3.68 0.20 -15.71
CA ALA A 57 -4.50 -0.56 -16.65
C ALA A 57 -5.76 -1.17 -16.01
N MET A 58 -5.63 -1.76 -14.81
CA MET A 58 -6.78 -2.26 -14.06
C MET A 58 -7.77 -1.14 -13.69
N THR A 59 -7.27 0.00 -13.21
CA THR A 59 -8.10 1.15 -12.85
C THR A 59 -8.84 1.71 -14.07
N MET A 60 -8.18 1.81 -15.22
CA MET A 60 -8.81 2.18 -16.48
C MET A 60 -9.90 1.20 -16.89
N ALA A 61 -9.64 -0.11 -16.80
CA ALA A 61 -10.62 -1.15 -17.12
C ALA A 61 -11.86 -1.07 -16.21
N PHE A 62 -11.68 -0.89 -14.89
CA PHE A 62 -12.79 -0.73 -13.96
C PHE A 62 -13.59 0.55 -14.20
N GLY A 63 -12.92 1.68 -14.49
CA GLY A 63 -13.59 2.92 -14.86
C GLY A 63 -14.44 2.77 -16.13
N PHE A 64 -13.90 2.11 -17.15
CA PHE A 64 -14.62 1.82 -18.40
C PHE A 64 -15.84 0.92 -18.16
N LEU A 65 -15.67 -0.18 -17.41
CA LEU A 65 -16.77 -1.07 -17.05
C LEU A 65 -17.85 -0.36 -16.23
N GLY A 66 -17.46 0.54 -15.32
CA GLY A 66 -18.37 1.39 -14.56
C GLY A 66 -19.18 2.35 -15.43
N CYS A 67 -18.52 3.08 -16.35
CA CYS A 67 -19.19 3.96 -17.29
C CYS A 67 -20.13 3.19 -18.24
N CYS A 68 -19.67 2.09 -18.84
CA CYS A 68 -20.49 1.24 -19.70
C CYS A 68 -21.65 0.59 -18.96
N GLY A 69 -21.49 0.28 -17.67
CA GLY A 69 -22.52 -0.31 -16.82
C GLY A 69 -23.69 0.63 -16.59
N VAL A 70 -23.41 1.92 -16.41
CA VAL A 70 -24.44 2.96 -16.31
C VAL A 70 -25.08 3.23 -17.67
N LEU A 71 -24.28 3.37 -18.74
CA LEU A 71 -24.76 3.73 -20.09
C LEU A 71 -25.65 2.66 -20.73
N ARG A 72 -25.33 1.36 -20.56
CA ARG A 72 -26.11 0.28 -21.16
C ARG A 72 -27.40 -0.05 -20.39
N GLU A 73 -27.65 0.59 -19.25
CA GLU A 73 -28.71 0.24 -18.28
C GLU A 73 -28.81 -1.28 -17.99
N SER A 74 -27.73 -2.02 -18.24
CA SER A 74 -27.70 -3.47 -18.14
C SER A 74 -27.46 -3.85 -16.70
N ARG A 75 -28.49 -4.41 -16.07
CA ARG A 75 -28.40 -4.90 -14.68
C ARG A 75 -27.30 -5.93 -14.51
N CYS A 76 -27.01 -6.73 -15.54
CA CYS A 76 -25.95 -7.72 -15.51
C CYS A 76 -24.56 -7.07 -15.45
N LEU A 77 -24.31 -6.02 -16.25
CA LEU A 77 -23.03 -5.33 -16.26
C LEU A 77 -22.78 -4.58 -14.94
N LEU A 78 -23.83 -3.94 -14.40
CA LEU A 78 -23.77 -3.28 -13.09
C LEU A 78 -23.56 -4.27 -11.95
N ALA A 79 -24.19 -5.45 -12.02
CA ALA A 79 -23.99 -6.53 -11.05
C ALA A 79 -22.55 -7.06 -11.08
N ILE A 80 -21.96 -7.29 -12.26
CA ILE A 80 -20.56 -7.71 -12.39
C ILE A 80 -19.63 -6.65 -11.79
N PHE A 81 -19.86 -5.37 -12.07
CA PHE A 81 -19.07 -4.28 -11.47
C PHE A 81 -19.14 -4.32 -9.95
N PHE A 82 -20.35 -4.45 -9.37
CA PHE A 82 -20.52 -4.54 -7.93
C PHE A 82 -19.86 -5.79 -7.33
N MET A 83 -19.95 -6.93 -8.00
CA MET A 83 -19.30 -8.17 -7.57
C MET A 83 -17.77 -8.05 -7.60
N CYS A 84 -17.19 -7.44 -8.64
CA CYS A 84 -15.76 -7.17 -8.71
C CYS A 84 -15.31 -6.26 -7.56
N LEU A 85 -16.05 -5.17 -7.28
CA LEU A 85 -15.76 -4.28 -6.16
C LEU A 85 -15.86 -5.00 -4.81
N LEU A 86 -16.87 -5.84 -4.63
CA LEU A 86 -17.05 -6.62 -3.41
C LEU A 86 -15.89 -7.60 -3.21
N VAL A 87 -15.45 -8.29 -4.28
CA VAL A 87 -14.28 -9.18 -4.21
C VAL A 87 -13.01 -8.40 -3.87
N MET A 88 -12.79 -7.22 -4.49
CA MET A 88 -11.65 -6.37 -4.14
C MET A 88 -11.72 -5.90 -2.68
N PHE A 89 -12.89 -5.53 -2.19
CA PHE A 89 -13.08 -5.16 -0.79
C PHE A 89 -12.75 -6.32 0.15
N LEU A 90 -13.21 -7.55 -0.15
CA LEU A 90 -12.86 -8.72 0.63
C LEU A 90 -11.36 -9.04 0.58
N MET A 91 -10.72 -8.88 -0.58
CA MET A 91 -9.25 -9.04 -0.68
C MET A 91 -8.53 -8.00 0.17
N LEU A 92 -8.88 -6.72 0.07
CA LEU A 92 -8.28 -5.66 0.86
C LEU A 92 -8.52 -5.87 2.36
N LEU A 93 -9.73 -6.29 2.75
CA LEU A 93 -10.06 -6.65 4.13
C LEU A 93 -9.20 -7.82 4.60
N SER A 94 -9.04 -8.86 3.77
CA SER A 94 -8.19 -10.00 4.12
C SER A 94 -6.73 -9.60 4.32
N VAL A 95 -6.18 -8.74 3.45
CA VAL A 95 -4.82 -8.20 3.57
C VAL A 95 -4.70 -7.33 4.82
N GLY A 96 -5.67 -6.46 5.10
CA GLY A 96 -5.67 -5.61 6.29
C GLY A 96 -5.75 -6.41 7.59
N VAL A 97 -6.62 -7.42 7.63
CA VAL A 97 -6.74 -8.34 8.78
C VAL A 97 -5.48 -9.18 8.94
N LEU A 98 -4.92 -9.71 7.85
CA LEU A 98 -3.63 -10.41 7.91
C LEU A 98 -2.53 -9.49 8.43
N GLY A 99 -2.46 -8.24 7.95
CA GLY A 99 -1.51 -7.22 8.41
C GLY A 99 -1.64 -6.90 9.90
N ALA A 100 -2.85 -6.87 10.44
CA ALA A 100 -3.08 -6.71 11.88
C ALA A 100 -2.66 -7.95 12.68
N ILE A 101 -2.99 -9.16 12.18
CA ILE A 101 -2.69 -10.43 12.87
C ILE A 101 -1.21 -10.78 12.79
N THR A 102 -0.46 -10.31 11.79
CA THR A 102 0.99 -10.53 11.66
C THR A 102 1.84 -9.95 12.78
N ARG A 103 1.25 -9.20 13.72
CA ARG A 103 1.88 -8.88 15.01
C ARG A 103 2.01 -10.08 15.95
N THR A 104 1.21 -11.12 15.73
CA THR A 104 1.28 -12.36 16.51
C THR A 104 2.43 -13.22 16.03
N ALA A 105 3.21 -13.76 16.96
CA ALA A 105 4.35 -14.64 16.65
C ALA A 105 3.97 -15.83 15.74
N SER A 106 2.74 -16.34 15.86
CA SER A 106 2.20 -17.41 15.02
C SER A 106 2.05 -17.03 13.54
N ALA A 107 1.67 -15.79 13.25
CA ALA A 107 1.48 -15.32 11.89
C ALA A 107 2.82 -14.95 11.23
N GLN A 108 3.77 -14.42 12.01
CA GLN A 108 5.13 -14.19 11.53
C GLN A 108 5.80 -15.49 11.05
N GLU A 109 5.59 -16.61 11.75
CA GLU A 109 6.14 -17.90 11.32
C GLU A 109 5.55 -18.41 10.00
N ILE A 110 4.25 -18.17 9.76
CA ILE A 110 3.60 -18.53 8.49
C ILE A 110 4.17 -17.69 7.35
N VAL A 111 4.25 -16.37 7.54
CA VAL A 111 4.80 -15.45 6.54
C VAL A 111 6.27 -15.77 6.26
N LYS A 112 7.06 -15.99 7.32
CA LYS A 112 8.48 -16.37 7.22
C LYS A 112 8.64 -17.70 6.49
N LYS A 113 7.71 -18.66 6.65
CA LYS A 113 7.70 -19.93 5.92
C LYS A 113 7.42 -19.75 4.43
N HIS A 114 6.53 -18.83 4.06
CA HIS A 114 6.24 -18.52 2.66
C HIS A 114 7.33 -17.66 1.99
N MET A 115 8.08 -16.88 2.77
CA MET A 115 9.16 -16.02 2.29
C MET A 115 10.55 -16.70 2.37
N LYS A 116 10.63 -17.99 2.71
CA LYS A 116 11.91 -18.73 2.81
C LYS A 116 12.70 -18.76 1.50
N ASP A 117 12.02 -18.67 0.36
CA ASP A 117 12.69 -18.69 -0.95
C ASP A 117 13.38 -17.35 -1.27
N LEU A 118 13.00 -16.28 -0.55
CA LEU A 118 13.55 -14.93 -0.71
C LEU A 118 14.64 -14.62 0.32
N LEU A 119 14.68 -15.35 1.45
CA LEU A 119 15.68 -15.21 2.50
C LEU A 119 16.75 -16.32 2.41
N PRO A 120 18.04 -16.02 2.67
CA PRO A 120 18.55 -14.74 3.16
C PRO A 120 18.79 -13.74 2.02
N LEU A 121 18.57 -12.45 2.28
CA LEU A 121 18.78 -11.39 1.29
C LEU A 121 20.23 -11.34 0.79
N GLY A 122 21.20 -11.69 1.64
CA GLY A 122 22.61 -11.75 1.26
C GLY A 122 22.94 -12.81 0.20
N HIS A 123 22.05 -13.77 -0.08
CA HIS A 123 22.23 -14.77 -1.15
C HIS A 123 21.51 -14.41 -2.45
N GLN A 124 20.74 -13.32 -2.48
CA GLN A 124 20.07 -12.86 -3.70
C GLN A 124 21.07 -12.21 -4.68
N PRO A 125 20.75 -12.11 -5.99
CA PRO A 125 21.63 -11.46 -6.96
C PRO A 125 21.93 -10.02 -6.55
N GLN A 126 23.11 -9.52 -6.95
CA GLN A 126 23.59 -8.19 -6.55
C GLN A 126 22.61 -7.07 -6.92
N ASP A 127 21.99 -7.14 -8.10
CA ASP A 127 20.98 -6.17 -8.54
C ASP A 127 19.82 -6.08 -7.52
N PHE A 128 19.28 -7.24 -7.09
CA PHE A 128 18.23 -7.27 -6.07
C PHE A 128 18.70 -6.69 -4.73
N GLN A 129 19.93 -6.98 -4.30
CA GLN A 129 20.47 -6.43 -3.05
C GLN A 129 20.60 -4.90 -3.13
N VAL A 130 21.06 -4.35 -4.24
CA VAL A 130 21.20 -2.90 -4.45
C VAL A 130 19.83 -2.22 -4.50
N SER A 131 18.89 -2.78 -5.26
CA SER A 131 17.47 -2.39 -5.25
C SER A 131 16.93 -2.26 -3.83
N PHE A 132 17.13 -3.32 -3.04
CA PHE A 132 16.56 -3.42 -1.71
C PHE A 132 17.22 -2.42 -0.74
N GLN A 133 18.54 -2.22 -0.85
CA GLN A 133 19.26 -1.23 -0.05
C GLN A 133 18.83 0.22 -0.34
N ILE A 134 18.43 0.52 -1.58
CA ILE A 134 17.85 1.84 -1.92
C ILE A 134 16.51 2.04 -1.21
N VAL A 135 15.67 1.00 -1.17
CA VAL A 135 14.40 1.04 -0.43
C VAL A 135 14.66 1.21 1.07
N GLU A 136 15.59 0.45 1.63
CA GLU A 136 16.01 0.57 3.03
C GLU A 136 16.48 2.00 3.38
N GLU A 137 17.26 2.65 2.51
CA GLU A 137 17.73 4.01 2.72
C GLU A 137 16.62 5.07 2.51
N THR A 138 15.72 4.86 1.55
CA THR A 138 14.62 5.79 1.25
C THR A 138 13.54 5.78 2.32
N GLU A 139 13.19 4.59 2.81
CA GLU A 139 12.11 4.37 3.77
C GLU A 139 12.60 4.24 5.22
N PHE A 140 13.91 4.45 5.46
CA PHE A 140 14.54 4.35 6.78
C PHE A 140 14.18 3.05 7.52
N CYS A 141 14.32 1.92 6.83
CA CYS A 141 13.99 0.59 7.33
C CYS A 141 15.14 -0.40 7.09
N CYS A 142 15.15 -1.53 7.79
CA CYS A 142 16.13 -2.60 7.59
C CYS A 142 15.45 -3.96 7.53
N GLY A 143 15.69 -4.75 6.48
CA GLY A 143 15.10 -6.06 6.29
C GLY A 143 13.58 -6.07 6.13
N PHE A 144 12.97 -7.25 6.00
CA PHE A 144 11.53 -7.39 5.79
C PHE A 144 10.76 -7.51 7.09
N PHE A 145 10.96 -8.63 7.80
CA PHE A 145 10.20 -9.00 9.01
C PHE A 145 11.12 -9.35 10.18
N GLY A 146 12.29 -9.93 9.91
CA GLY A 146 13.30 -10.27 10.92
C GLY A 146 14.40 -9.21 11.04
N GLY A 147 14.24 -8.07 10.36
CA GLY A 147 15.18 -6.97 10.41
C GLY A 147 16.55 -7.35 9.85
N HIS A 148 17.60 -7.01 10.57
CA HIS A 148 18.98 -7.36 10.21
C HIS A 148 19.24 -8.87 10.11
N HIS A 149 18.41 -9.73 10.72
CA HIS A 149 18.55 -11.19 10.59
C HIS A 149 18.17 -11.71 9.20
N ASP A 150 17.37 -10.96 8.43
CA ASP A 150 16.94 -11.38 7.10
C ASP A 150 18.09 -11.40 6.08
N TRP A 151 19.18 -10.67 6.36
CA TRP A 151 20.43 -10.70 5.61
C TRP A 151 21.24 -11.99 5.81
N GLY A 152 20.85 -12.85 6.77
CA GLY A 152 21.44 -14.16 7.04
C GLY A 152 22.71 -14.11 7.89
N ASN A 153 23.56 -13.10 7.70
CA ASN A 153 24.74 -12.88 8.54
C ASN A 153 24.58 -11.59 9.38
N PRO A 154 24.32 -11.70 10.70
CA PRO A 154 24.06 -10.53 11.56
C PRO A 154 25.26 -9.59 11.70
N LYS A 155 26.46 -9.99 11.25
CA LYS A 155 27.67 -9.14 11.26
C LYS A 155 27.97 -8.50 9.89
N ALA A 156 27.36 -8.97 8.81
CA ALA A 156 27.57 -8.49 7.44
C ALA A 156 26.27 -7.91 6.88
N VAL A 157 25.75 -6.91 7.59
CA VAL A 157 24.55 -6.15 7.21
C VAL A 157 25.02 -4.92 6.42
N PRO A 158 24.33 -4.53 5.33
CA PRO A 158 24.72 -3.36 4.56
C PRO A 158 24.59 -2.04 5.35
N PRO A 159 25.34 -1.01 4.93
CA PRO A 159 25.30 0.30 5.59
C PRO A 159 23.94 0.99 5.50
N SER A 160 23.06 0.59 4.57
CA SER A 160 21.66 1.06 4.45
C SER A 160 20.85 0.85 5.73
N CYS A 161 21.14 -0.22 6.48
CA CYS A 161 20.46 -0.55 7.73
C CYS A 161 20.90 0.27 8.95
N ASN A 162 22.02 1.00 8.88
CA ASN A 162 22.53 1.76 10.02
C ASN A 162 21.77 3.07 10.18
N CYS A 163 21.27 3.33 11.38
CA CYS A 163 20.66 4.63 11.68
C CYS A 163 21.70 5.75 11.65
N LYS A 164 21.43 6.79 10.85
CA LYS A 164 22.27 7.99 10.78
C LYS A 164 21.84 9.06 11.80
N ASP A 165 20.57 9.07 12.23
CA ASP A 165 19.99 9.98 13.22
C ASP A 165 18.95 9.26 14.12
N PHE A 166 18.84 9.69 15.39
CA PHE A 166 17.88 9.13 16.39
C PHE A 166 16.42 9.59 16.19
N THR A 167 16.15 10.37 15.15
CA THR A 167 14.84 11.00 14.92
C THR A 167 13.82 10.05 14.29
N ASN A 168 14.27 8.94 13.68
CA ASN A 168 13.45 7.98 12.94
C ASN A 168 13.32 6.65 13.70
N ASN A 169 12.46 5.74 13.21
CA ASN A 169 12.13 4.41 13.77
C ASN A 169 13.37 3.49 13.97
N CYS A 170 14.22 3.82 14.94
CA CYS A 170 15.48 3.14 15.25
C CYS A 170 15.33 2.28 16.50
N THR A 171 15.93 1.09 16.48
CA THR A 171 15.98 0.16 17.62
C THR A 171 17.44 -0.13 17.99
N VAL A 172 17.71 -0.30 19.28
CA VAL A 172 19.06 -0.62 19.79
C VAL A 172 19.18 -2.13 20.00
N ILE A 173 20.07 -2.78 19.25
CA ILE A 173 20.32 -4.22 19.31
C ILE A 173 21.83 -4.46 19.40
N GLU A 174 22.29 -5.12 20.47
CA GLU A 174 23.70 -5.51 20.68
C GLU A 174 24.72 -4.38 20.37
N GLU A 175 24.56 -3.21 21.00
CA GLU A 175 25.43 -2.01 20.84
C GLU A 175 25.40 -1.33 19.46
N ARG A 176 24.51 -1.74 18.54
CA ARG A 176 24.24 -1.02 17.27
C ARG A 176 22.81 -0.47 17.20
N ILE A 177 22.69 0.68 16.53
CA ILE A 177 21.41 1.36 16.29
C ILE A 177 20.99 1.04 14.86
N ILE A 178 19.92 0.25 14.70
CA ILE A 178 19.47 -0.28 13.41
C ILE A 178 18.02 0.16 13.17
N TYR A 179 17.68 0.45 11.92
CA TYR A 179 16.30 0.78 11.54
C TYR A 179 15.31 -0.36 11.84
N ALA A 180 14.06 -0.01 12.13
CA ALA A 180 12.94 -0.94 12.25
C ALA A 180 12.70 -1.71 10.94
N THR A 181 11.89 -2.77 11.03
CA THR A 181 11.60 -3.60 9.87
C THR A 181 10.73 -2.86 8.85
N LEU A 182 10.88 -3.18 7.56
CA LEU A 182 10.04 -2.62 6.49
C LEU A 182 8.55 -2.85 6.78
N PHE A 183 8.20 -3.98 7.39
CA PHE A 183 6.83 -4.30 7.76
C PHE A 183 6.26 -3.33 8.82
N ASP A 184 7.05 -2.97 9.84
CA ASP A 184 6.63 -2.03 10.88
C ASP A 184 6.42 -0.62 10.31
N VAL A 185 7.32 -0.16 9.43
CA VAL A 185 7.20 1.14 8.75
C VAL A 185 5.96 1.19 7.86
N LEU A 186 5.72 0.15 7.05
CA LEU A 186 4.54 0.08 6.19
C LEU A 186 3.24 0.14 7.00
N TYR A 187 3.20 -0.53 8.15
CA TYR A 187 2.04 -0.51 9.03
C TYR A 187 1.83 0.87 9.67
N ASP A 188 2.89 1.56 10.11
CA ASP A 188 2.78 2.90 10.69
C ASP A 188 2.27 3.92 9.66
N VAL A 189 2.78 3.87 8.43
CA VAL A 189 2.30 4.72 7.32
C VAL A 189 0.82 4.46 7.01
N VAL A 190 0.42 3.19 6.96
CA VAL A 190 -0.99 2.81 6.77
C VAL A 190 -1.84 3.26 7.95
N GLY A 191 -1.36 3.10 9.19
CA GLY A 191 -2.03 3.53 10.41
C GLY A 191 -2.24 5.05 10.46
N GLN A 192 -1.23 5.83 10.11
CA GLN A 192 -1.32 7.29 10.01
C GLN A 192 -2.28 7.72 8.89
N GLY A 193 -2.30 7.01 7.76
CA GLY A 193 -3.29 7.25 6.70
C GLY A 193 -4.72 7.05 7.19
N ILE A 194 -4.98 5.97 7.94
CA ILE A 194 -6.27 5.68 8.55
C ILE A 194 -6.61 6.72 9.63
N SER A 195 -5.67 7.13 10.48
CA SER A 195 -5.91 8.14 11.52
C SER A 195 -6.23 9.51 10.93
N ASN A 196 -5.55 9.89 9.85
CA ASN A 196 -5.83 11.14 9.13
C ASN A 196 -7.18 11.09 8.44
N LEU A 197 -7.56 9.95 7.85
CA LEU A 197 -8.88 9.76 7.25
C LEU A 197 -9.99 9.80 8.31
N HIS A 198 -9.77 9.14 9.46
CA HIS A 198 -10.69 9.18 10.60
C HIS A 198 -10.79 10.60 11.17
N GLY A 199 -9.67 11.31 11.32
CA GLY A 199 -9.62 12.71 11.72
C GLY A 199 -10.40 13.61 10.78
N HIS A 200 -10.28 13.41 9.46
CA HIS A 200 -11.03 14.16 8.45
C HIS A 200 -12.54 13.83 8.49
N CYS A 201 -12.91 12.57 8.71
CA CYS A 201 -14.32 12.16 8.91
C CYS A 201 -14.91 12.71 10.21
N VAL A 202 -14.15 12.72 11.32
CA VAL A 202 -14.55 13.32 12.61
C VAL A 202 -14.71 14.83 12.46
N TRP A 203 -13.81 15.51 11.74
CA TRP A 203 -13.92 16.93 11.45
C TRP A 203 -15.18 17.25 10.63
N ILE A 204 -15.46 16.46 9.59
CA ILE A 204 -16.69 16.61 8.78
C ILE A 204 -17.95 16.38 9.63
N TRP A 205 -17.95 15.38 10.51
CA TRP A 205 -19.07 15.10 11.41
C TRP A 205 -19.31 16.23 12.43
N ASN A 206 -18.23 16.85 12.92
CA ASN A 206 -18.30 17.97 13.86
C ASN A 206 -18.74 19.29 13.20
N VAL A 207 -18.46 19.47 11.90
CA VAL A 207 -18.98 20.59 11.09
C VAL A 207 -20.49 20.46 10.84
N ASP A 208 -21.00 19.23 10.68
CA ASP A 208 -22.43 18.97 10.43
C ASP A 208 -23.31 18.91 11.70
N ASN A 209 -22.73 18.82 12.91
CA ASN A 209 -23.51 18.73 14.16
C ASN A 209 -22.84 19.45 15.36
N PRO A 210 -22.96 20.79 15.47
CA PRO A 210 -22.18 21.61 16.41
C PRO A 210 -22.67 21.56 17.87
N GLY A 211 -23.45 20.55 18.27
CA GLY A 211 -24.22 20.56 19.52
C GLY A 211 -24.17 19.30 20.40
N HIS A 212 -23.31 18.33 20.12
CA HIS A 212 -23.18 17.13 20.96
C HIS A 212 -21.72 16.86 21.32
N ASP A 213 -21.26 17.48 22.41
CA ASP A 213 -20.11 17.01 23.16
C ASP A 213 -20.47 15.67 23.81
N PHE A 214 -20.12 14.56 23.15
CA PHE A 214 -20.17 13.24 23.76
C PHE A 214 -18.77 12.64 23.79
N LEU A 215 -18.26 12.56 25.03
CA LEU A 215 -17.18 11.69 25.51
C LEU A 215 -16.91 10.49 24.57
N ILE A 216 -15.76 10.49 23.91
CA ILE A 216 -15.19 9.28 23.33
C ILE A 216 -14.23 8.70 24.37
N ASP A 217 -14.62 7.56 24.93
CA ASP A 217 -13.84 6.73 25.83
C ASP A 217 -12.46 6.34 25.24
N PRO A 218 -11.42 6.18 26.10
CA PRO A 218 -10.06 5.86 25.70
C PRO A 218 -9.86 4.34 25.47
N VAL A 219 -10.63 3.72 24.56
CA VAL A 219 -10.57 2.26 24.32
C VAL A 219 -9.91 1.87 23.00
N LEU A 220 -9.51 2.83 22.15
CA LEU A 220 -8.83 2.54 20.87
C LEU A 220 -7.38 3.04 20.82
N SER A 221 -6.64 2.90 21.93
CA SER A 221 -5.18 3.08 21.99
C SER A 221 -4.44 1.77 22.30
N ALA A 222 -5.14 0.63 22.31
CA ALA A 222 -4.58 -0.67 22.67
C ALA A 222 -5.15 -1.82 21.80
N ALA A 223 -4.94 -1.75 20.49
CA ALA A 223 -5.00 -2.90 19.58
C ALA A 223 -4.00 -2.70 18.44
#